data_AF-A0A101W589-F1
#
_entry.id   AF-A0A101W589-F1
#
_cell.length_a   1.000
_cell.length_b   1.000
_cell.length_c   1.000
_cell.angle_alpha   90.00
_cell.angle_beta   90.00
_cell.angle_gamma   90.00
#
_symmetry.space_group_name_H-M   'P 1'
#
loop_
_entity.id
_entity.type
_entity.pdbx_description
1 polymer ?
#
loop_
_entity_poly.entity_id
_entity_poly.type
_entity_poly.pdbx_seq_one_letter_code
_entity_poly.pdbx_strand_id
1 'polypeptide(L)'
;MLNKILYTALFLLSLQSFSQEIKIADSLKKSSFLVSLRGQIIDNSSKLPLVGAHLFNLNSVIGTVSNDNGMFELATSVNDTIYVSYLGYQSIKLKITNDLLKGNELVIELYERTEAMEEIVVSSHKLIGVLEIDAKNVPKDKYSRIHINGVPQTYEVGTRQRKEFNSPVDALFRPIDYVYNMFGKSPNQLKKLKKLKDDDKLRTMLDTSNRELLMEYLGMTAEELNELLNECNYSDYFIKSASDLQLIEAVLLCYENHKAIKKGSTIKEK
;
A
#
# COMPACT_ATOMS: atom_id res chain seq x y z
N MET A 1 52.42 -21.79 -56.77
CA MET A 1 51.35 -22.60 -56.14
C MET A 1 51.19 -22.30 -54.65
N LEU A 2 52.26 -21.90 -53.95
CA LEU A 2 52.26 -21.54 -52.52
C LEU A 2 51.28 -20.40 -52.15
N ASN A 3 51.20 -19.34 -52.96
CA ASN A 3 50.33 -18.20 -52.64
C ASN A 3 48.84 -18.54 -52.70
N LYS A 4 48.43 -19.46 -53.58
CA LYS A 4 47.02 -19.92 -53.64
C LYS A 4 46.65 -20.75 -52.40
N ILE A 5 47.59 -21.56 -51.89
CA ILE A 5 47.42 -22.36 -50.68
C ILE A 5 47.32 -21.44 -49.44
N LEU A 6 48.08 -20.34 -49.43
CA LEU A 6 48.04 -19.35 -48.35
C LEU A 6 46.68 -18.63 -48.30
N TYR A 7 46.11 -18.24 -49.44
CA TYR A 7 44.78 -17.61 -49.48
C TYR A 7 43.66 -18.59 -49.11
N THR A 8 43.77 -19.88 -49.49
CA THR A 8 42.79 -20.89 -49.06
C THR A 8 42.89 -21.20 -47.56
N ALA A 9 44.09 -21.15 -46.97
CA ALA A 9 44.27 -21.31 -45.53
C ALA A 9 43.73 -20.10 -44.76
N LEU A 10 43.89 -18.88 -45.29
CA LEU A 10 43.37 -17.65 -44.68
C LEU A 10 41.83 -17.60 -44.70
N PHE A 11 41.19 -18.17 -45.72
CA PHE A 11 39.73 -18.25 -45.83
C PHE A 11 39.11 -19.33 -44.92
N LEU A 12 39.88 -20.35 -44.53
CA LEU A 12 39.46 -21.37 -43.56
C LEU A 12 39.56 -20.87 -42.10
N LEU A 13 40.42 -19.89 -41.82
CA LEU A 13 40.54 -19.28 -40.49
C LEU A 13 39.40 -18.30 -40.15
N SER A 14 38.69 -17.74 -41.13
CA SER A 14 37.54 -16.84 -40.89
C SER A 14 36.22 -17.57 -40.64
N LEU A 15 36.18 -18.90 -40.79
CA LEU A 15 35.01 -19.74 -40.48
C LEU A 15 35.02 -20.27 -39.03
N GLN A 16 35.98 -19.86 -38.19
CA GLN A 16 35.90 -20.03 -36.73
C GLN A 16 34.69 -19.24 -36.25
N SER A 17 33.59 -19.97 -36.16
CA SER A 17 32.27 -19.48 -35.81
C SER A 17 32.37 -18.80 -34.45
N PHE A 18 31.80 -17.60 -34.33
CA PHE A 18 31.37 -17.11 -33.03
C PHE A 18 30.37 -18.13 -32.48
N SER A 19 30.86 -19.11 -31.71
CA SER A 19 30.04 -19.75 -30.71
C SER A 19 29.73 -18.63 -29.73
N GLN A 20 28.59 -17.96 -29.93
CA GLN A 20 27.93 -17.35 -28.81
C GLN A 20 27.70 -18.51 -27.86
N GLU A 21 28.50 -18.60 -26.79
CA GLU A 21 27.95 -19.16 -25.57
C GLU A 21 26.59 -18.52 -25.45
N ILE A 22 25.55 -19.35 -25.54
CA ILE A 22 24.28 -18.98 -24.97
C ILE A 22 24.67 -18.69 -23.54
N LYS A 23 24.86 -17.41 -23.22
CA LYS A 23 24.62 -16.94 -21.87
C LYS A 23 23.20 -17.39 -21.66
N ILE A 24 23.05 -18.55 -21.04
CA ILE A 24 21.87 -18.94 -20.32
C ILE A 24 21.83 -17.87 -19.24
N ALA A 25 21.37 -16.67 -19.63
CA ALA A 25 21.00 -15.61 -18.73
C ALA A 25 19.88 -16.25 -17.95
N ASP A 26 20.25 -16.86 -16.82
CA ASP A 26 19.42 -17.55 -15.85
C ASP A 26 17.95 -17.50 -16.27
N SER A 27 17.58 -18.39 -17.18
CA SER A 27 16.18 -18.59 -17.53
C SER A 27 15.51 -19.44 -16.45
N LEU A 28 16.12 -19.56 -15.28
CA LEU A 28 15.41 -19.41 -14.02
C LEU A 28 14.82 -17.99 -13.92
N LYS A 29 13.92 -17.66 -14.86
CA LYS A 29 12.67 -17.03 -14.45
C LYS A 29 12.23 -17.90 -13.27
N LYS A 30 12.41 -17.39 -12.05
CA LYS A 30 11.70 -17.84 -10.87
C LYS A 30 10.23 -17.74 -11.25
N SER A 31 9.72 -18.79 -11.88
CA SER A 31 8.30 -19.02 -12.05
C SER A 31 7.84 -19.17 -10.61
N SER A 32 7.44 -18.05 -10.02
CA SER A 32 6.71 -18.04 -8.77
C SER A 32 5.39 -18.71 -9.11
N PHE A 33 5.41 -20.05 -9.09
CA PHE A 33 4.21 -20.84 -9.27
C PHE A 33 3.25 -20.40 -8.17
N LEU A 34 2.19 -19.70 -8.56
CA LEU A 34 1.19 -19.23 -7.62
C LEU A 34 0.45 -20.48 -7.12
N VAL A 35 0.66 -20.81 -5.86
CA VAL A 35 -0.03 -21.89 -5.18
C VAL A 35 -1.18 -21.27 -4.41
N SER A 36 -2.34 -21.94 -4.45
CA SER A 36 -3.48 -21.54 -3.66
C SER A 36 -3.27 -21.96 -2.20
N LEU A 37 -3.07 -21.00 -1.31
CA LEU A 37 -3.07 -21.25 0.14
C LEU A 37 -4.51 -21.30 0.62
N ARG A 38 -4.85 -22.39 1.31
CA ARG A 38 -6.17 -22.63 1.90
C ARG A 38 -6.03 -22.85 3.39
N GLY A 39 -6.99 -22.35 4.15
CA GLY A 39 -7.00 -22.52 5.60
C GLY A 39 -8.26 -21.96 6.24
N GLN A 40 -8.28 -21.99 7.56
CA GLN A 40 -9.35 -21.44 8.39
C GLN A 40 -8.78 -20.38 9.35
N ILE A 41 -9.53 -19.31 9.57
CA ILE A 41 -9.25 -18.30 10.59
C ILE A 41 -10.25 -18.48 11.73
N ILE A 42 -9.74 -18.61 12.95
CA ILE A 42 -10.53 -18.80 14.16
C ILE A 42 -10.10 -17.85 15.27
N ASP A 43 -11.01 -17.60 16.21
CA ASP A 43 -10.67 -16.98 17.48
C ASP A 43 -9.82 -17.95 18.31
N ASN A 44 -8.72 -17.46 18.86
CA ASN A 44 -7.88 -18.24 19.77
C ASN A 44 -8.63 -18.73 21.01
N SER A 45 -9.53 -17.92 21.58
CA SER A 45 -10.21 -18.20 22.84
C SER A 45 -11.41 -19.13 22.65
N SER A 46 -12.39 -18.71 21.84
CA SER A 46 -13.63 -19.48 21.64
C SER A 46 -13.50 -20.61 20.62
N LYS A 47 -12.44 -20.62 19.80
CA LYS A 47 -12.26 -21.51 18.63
C LYS A 47 -13.38 -21.38 17.58
N LEU A 48 -14.16 -20.31 17.63
CA LEU A 48 -15.19 -20.03 16.63
C LEU A 48 -14.57 -19.46 15.35
N PRO A 49 -15.17 -19.73 14.18
CA PRO A 49 -14.69 -19.18 12.91
C PRO A 49 -14.86 -17.66 12.86
N LEU A 50 -13.84 -16.95 12.38
CA LEU A 50 -13.89 -15.51 12.17
C LEU A 50 -14.36 -15.21 10.74
N VAL A 51 -15.60 -14.75 10.62
CA VAL A 51 -16.25 -14.41 9.35
C VAL A 51 -15.88 -12.99 8.93
N GLY A 52 -15.41 -12.80 7.71
CA GLY A 52 -15.04 -11.48 7.21
C GLY A 52 -13.61 -11.04 7.57
N ALA A 53 -12.75 -11.96 8.04
CA ALA A 53 -11.34 -11.67 8.26
C ALA A 53 -10.64 -11.37 6.93
N HIS A 54 -9.82 -10.32 6.92
CA HIS A 54 -9.11 -9.88 5.73
C HIS A 54 -7.73 -10.52 5.68
N LEU A 55 -7.35 -11.03 4.51
CA LEU A 55 -6.02 -11.52 4.24
C LEU A 55 -5.43 -10.75 3.06
N PHE A 56 -4.21 -10.24 3.23
CA PHE A 56 -3.51 -9.47 2.21
C PHE A 56 -2.10 -10.01 2.01
N ASN A 57 -1.73 -10.34 0.78
CA ASN A 57 -0.35 -10.65 0.42
C ASN A 57 0.41 -9.33 0.18
N LEU A 58 1.32 -8.98 1.09
CA LEU A 58 2.11 -7.73 1.02
C LEU A 58 3.11 -7.72 -0.15
N ASN A 59 3.45 -8.89 -0.69
CA ASN A 59 4.36 -9.04 -1.81
C ASN A 59 3.65 -8.84 -3.15
N SER A 60 2.60 -9.62 -3.40
CA SER A 60 1.87 -9.63 -4.68
C SER A 60 0.71 -8.64 -4.76
N VAL A 61 0.30 -8.04 -3.64
CA VAL A 61 -0.83 -7.11 -3.53
C VAL A 61 -2.10 -7.77 -4.07
N ILE A 62 -2.43 -8.90 -3.45
CA ILE A 62 -3.65 -9.67 -3.71
C ILE A 62 -4.28 -9.92 -2.35
N GLY A 63 -5.59 -9.77 -2.26
CA GLY A 63 -6.34 -9.97 -1.03
C GLY A 63 -7.50 -10.94 -1.20
N THR A 64 -7.94 -11.52 -0.09
CA THR A 64 -9.17 -12.30 0.03
C THR A 64 -9.80 -12.07 1.40
N VAL A 65 -11.06 -12.48 1.56
CA VAL A 65 -11.82 -12.38 2.81
C VAL A 65 -12.26 -13.79 3.21
N SER A 66 -12.27 -14.11 4.50
CA SER A 66 -12.80 -15.38 4.99
C SER A 66 -14.32 -15.46 4.83
N ASN A 67 -14.82 -16.66 4.55
CA ASN A 67 -16.26 -16.92 4.40
C ASN A 67 -16.96 -17.16 5.77
N ASP A 68 -18.24 -17.53 5.73
CA ASP A 68 -19.09 -17.78 6.91
C ASP A 68 -18.57 -18.89 7.83
N ASN A 69 -17.71 -19.78 7.31
CA ASN A 69 -17.07 -20.85 8.08
C ASN A 69 -15.63 -20.48 8.49
N GLY A 70 -15.20 -19.22 8.30
CA GLY A 70 -13.85 -18.75 8.55
C GLY A 70 -12.81 -19.27 7.54
N MET A 71 -13.24 -19.94 6.46
CA MET A 71 -12.33 -20.50 5.46
C MET A 71 -11.90 -19.43 4.46
N PHE A 72 -10.65 -19.51 4.01
CA PHE A 72 -10.10 -18.60 3.00
C PHE A 72 -9.32 -19.36 1.92
N GLU A 73 -9.20 -18.71 0.76
CA GLU A 73 -8.34 -19.15 -0.34
C GLU A 73 -7.61 -17.95 -0.93
N LEU A 74 -6.27 -18.00 -0.94
CA LEU A 74 -5.40 -16.91 -1.41
C LEU A 74 -4.24 -17.43 -2.27
N ALA A 75 -4.10 -16.90 -3.47
CA ALA A 75 -2.96 -17.20 -4.33
C ALA A 75 -1.67 -16.57 -3.76
N THR A 76 -0.67 -17.40 -3.46
CA THR A 76 0.61 -16.97 -2.86
C THR A 76 1.80 -17.73 -3.42
N SER A 77 3.00 -17.22 -3.15
CA SER A 77 4.26 -17.87 -3.48
C SER A 77 5.12 -18.07 -2.25
N VAL A 78 6.07 -18.99 -2.35
CA VAL A 78 7.07 -19.24 -1.31
C VAL A 78 7.84 -17.95 -1.00
N ASN A 79 7.98 -17.65 0.29
CA ASN A 79 8.55 -16.43 0.87
C ASN A 79 7.68 -15.16 0.78
N ASP A 80 6.42 -15.26 0.34
CA ASP A 80 5.49 -14.16 0.50
C ASP A 80 5.14 -13.95 1.98
N THR A 81 4.74 -12.73 2.32
CA THR A 81 4.22 -12.39 3.64
C THR A 81 2.74 -12.08 3.51
N ILE A 82 1.92 -12.86 4.20
CA ILE A 82 0.48 -12.62 4.33
C ILE A 82 0.24 -11.86 5.62
N TYR A 83 -0.45 -10.74 5.49
CA TYR A 83 -0.99 -9.97 6.58
C TYR A 83 -2.44 -10.39 6.81
N VAL A 84 -2.78 -10.78 8.04
CA VAL A 84 -4.13 -11.21 8.42
C VAL A 84 -4.65 -10.24 9.49
N SER A 85 -5.84 -9.70 9.26
CA SER A 85 -6.49 -8.75 10.17
C SER A 85 -7.99 -9.03 10.33
N TYR A 86 -8.50 -8.72 11.51
CA TYR A 86 -9.93 -8.78 11.82
C TYR A 86 -10.28 -7.73 12.87
N LEU A 87 -11.50 -7.19 12.81
CA LEU A 87 -11.93 -6.10 13.68
C LEU A 87 -11.98 -6.58 15.15
N GLY A 88 -11.31 -5.85 16.05
CA GLY A 88 -11.20 -6.21 17.47
C GLY A 88 -10.11 -7.23 17.79
N TYR A 89 -9.35 -7.70 16.79
CA TYR A 89 -8.30 -8.72 16.97
C TYR A 89 -6.92 -8.19 16.57
N GLN A 90 -5.88 -8.71 17.22
CA GLN A 90 -4.50 -8.42 16.89
C GLN A 90 -4.15 -8.99 15.52
N SER A 91 -3.61 -8.14 14.65
CA SER A 91 -3.17 -8.57 13.33
C SER A 91 -1.88 -9.39 13.42
N ILE A 92 -1.65 -10.26 12.42
CA ILE A 92 -0.45 -11.08 12.35
C ILE A 92 0.16 -11.05 10.95
N LYS A 93 1.47 -11.30 10.89
CA LYS A 93 2.23 -11.51 9.65
C LYS A 93 2.67 -12.96 9.57
N LEU A 94 2.20 -13.66 8.55
CA LEU A 94 2.56 -15.04 8.26
C LEU A 94 3.49 -15.09 7.06
N LYS A 95 4.72 -15.59 7.26
CA LYS A 95 5.65 -15.84 6.16
C LYS A 95 5.40 -17.23 5.55
N ILE A 96 5.21 -17.27 4.24
CA ILE A 96 4.91 -18.51 3.52
C ILE A 96 6.17 -19.35 3.32
N THR A 97 6.16 -20.53 3.93
CA THR A 97 7.18 -21.57 3.76
C THR A 97 6.68 -22.63 2.78
N ASN A 98 7.61 -23.45 2.27
CA ASN A 98 7.25 -24.55 1.37
C ASN A 98 6.25 -25.53 2.01
N ASP A 99 6.35 -25.74 3.32
CA ASP A 99 5.53 -26.73 4.02
C ASP A 99 4.06 -26.29 4.15
N LEU A 100 3.82 -24.98 4.28
CA LEU A 100 2.46 -24.41 4.28
C LEU A 100 1.74 -24.59 2.92
N LEU A 101 2.49 -24.73 1.83
CA LEU A 101 1.94 -24.90 0.48
C LEU A 101 1.77 -26.38 0.07
N LYS A 102 2.21 -27.34 0.89
CA LYS A 102 2.14 -28.78 0.59
C LYS A 102 0.78 -29.43 0.86
N GLY A 103 -0.23 -28.64 1.26
CA GLY A 103 -1.62 -29.12 1.41
C GLY A 103 -2.03 -29.58 2.82
N ASN A 104 -1.27 -29.21 3.85
CA ASN A 104 -1.71 -29.40 5.23
C ASN A 104 -2.85 -28.43 5.58
N GLU A 105 -3.74 -28.84 6.47
CA GLU A 105 -4.77 -27.93 7.02
C GLU A 105 -4.08 -26.80 7.79
N LEU A 106 -4.18 -25.58 7.26
CA LEU A 106 -3.69 -24.37 7.92
C LEU A 106 -4.81 -23.76 8.76
N VAL A 107 -4.61 -23.70 10.07
CA VAL A 107 -5.48 -22.97 10.99
C VAL A 107 -4.71 -21.77 11.52
N ILE A 108 -5.29 -20.59 11.34
CA ILE A 108 -4.75 -19.32 11.82
C ILE A 108 -5.61 -18.86 13.00
N GLU A 109 -5.00 -18.71 14.16
CA GLU A 109 -5.68 -18.22 15.35
C GLU A 109 -5.36 -16.75 15.57
N LEU A 110 -6.39 -15.92 15.70
CA LEU A 110 -6.24 -14.51 16.08
C LEU A 110 -6.59 -14.31 17.55
N TYR A 111 -5.87 -13.40 18.20
CA TYR A 111 -6.09 -13.03 19.59
C TYR A 111 -6.91 -11.74 19.64
N GLU A 112 -7.88 -11.67 20.55
CA GLU A 112 -8.62 -10.43 20.81
C GLU A 112 -7.68 -9.35 21.32
N ARG A 113 -7.88 -8.10 20.89
CA ARG A 113 -7.11 -6.96 21.39
C ARG A 113 -7.55 -6.69 22.83
N THR A 114 -6.59 -6.70 23.74
CA THR A 114 -6.81 -6.36 25.16
C THR A 114 -6.70 -4.85 25.43
N GLU A 115 -6.18 -4.09 24.47
CA GLU A 115 -6.11 -2.63 24.53
C GLU A 115 -7.42 -2.00 24.08
N ALA A 116 -7.92 -1.03 24.83
CA ALA A 116 -9.08 -0.25 24.46
C ALA A 116 -8.79 0.53 23.17
N MET A 117 -9.69 0.45 22.19
CA MET A 117 -9.62 1.31 21.01
C MET A 117 -9.67 2.79 21.45
N GLU A 118 -8.83 3.63 20.87
CA GLU A 118 -9.00 5.07 21.01
C GLU A 118 -10.33 5.47 20.37
N GLU A 119 -11.30 5.87 21.20
CA GLU A 119 -12.59 6.34 20.72
C GLU A 119 -12.37 7.61 19.90
N ILE A 120 -12.63 7.54 18.59
CA ILE A 120 -12.76 8.74 17.78
C ILE A 120 -14.12 9.36 18.11
N VAL A 121 -14.13 10.28 19.07
CA VAL A 121 -15.31 11.09 19.36
C VAL A 121 -15.56 12.01 18.18
N VAL A 122 -16.44 11.59 17.26
CA VAL A 122 -16.98 12.48 16.22
C VAL A 122 -18.01 13.36 16.92
N SER A 123 -17.62 14.57 17.34
CA SER A 123 -18.55 15.52 17.91
C SER A 123 -19.55 15.96 16.84
N SER A 124 -20.73 15.37 16.81
CA SER A 124 -21.86 15.93 16.09
C SER A 124 -22.22 17.25 16.76
N HIS A 125 -22.28 18.33 15.98
CA HIS A 125 -22.59 19.65 16.51
C HIS A 125 -24.04 19.62 17.02
N LYS A 126 -24.29 20.21 18.19
CA LYS A 126 -25.61 20.23 18.81
C LYS A 126 -26.54 21.10 17.97
N LEU A 127 -27.39 20.47 17.16
CA LEU A 127 -28.43 21.15 16.38
C LEU A 127 -29.51 21.64 17.37
N ILE A 128 -29.80 22.92 17.32
CA ILE A 128 -30.77 23.59 18.20
C ILE A 128 -32.19 23.43 17.62
N GLY A 129 -32.31 22.98 16.36
CA GLY A 129 -33.57 22.75 15.66
C GLY A 129 -34.05 23.96 14.84
N VAL A 130 -33.21 24.98 14.72
CA VAL A 130 -33.49 26.19 13.96
C VAL A 130 -32.49 26.26 12.81
N LEU A 131 -32.96 25.94 11.60
CA LEU A 131 -32.12 25.77 10.42
C LEU A 131 -31.19 26.96 10.15
N GLU A 132 -31.64 28.20 10.37
CA GLU A 132 -30.81 29.39 10.09
C GLU A 132 -29.64 29.55 11.08
N ILE A 133 -29.84 29.20 12.34
CA ILE A 133 -28.82 29.30 13.40
C ILE A 133 -27.89 28.09 13.30
N ASP A 134 -28.46 26.90 13.10
CA ASP A 134 -27.71 25.67 12.90
C ASP A 134 -26.84 25.75 11.66
N ALA A 135 -27.35 26.27 10.52
CA ALA A 135 -26.53 26.47 9.32
C ALA A 135 -25.39 27.49 9.50
N LYS A 136 -25.51 28.44 10.44
CA LYS A 136 -24.43 29.38 10.78
C LYS A 136 -23.40 28.77 11.73
N ASN A 137 -23.81 27.83 12.57
CA ASN A 137 -22.99 27.12 13.55
C ASN A 137 -22.35 25.84 13.00
N VAL A 138 -22.90 25.28 11.91
CA VAL A 138 -22.21 24.28 11.10
C VAL A 138 -20.84 24.87 10.73
N PRO A 139 -19.73 24.17 11.01
CA PRO A 139 -18.42 24.58 10.55
C PRO A 139 -18.55 24.92 9.08
N LYS A 140 -18.32 26.19 8.72
CA LYS A 140 -18.39 26.60 7.32
C LYS A 140 -17.29 25.81 6.62
N ASP A 141 -17.71 24.76 5.96
CA ASP A 141 -16.83 23.96 5.17
C ASP A 141 -16.26 24.89 4.10
N LYS A 142 -14.96 25.18 4.20
CA LYS A 142 -14.25 25.90 3.14
C LYS A 142 -14.15 25.04 1.88
N TYR A 143 -14.63 23.79 1.92
CA TYR A 143 -14.41 22.76 0.92
C TYR A 143 -15.71 22.19 0.31
N SER A 144 -16.82 22.95 0.21
CA SER A 144 -17.91 22.55 -0.69
C SER A 144 -17.37 22.50 -2.12
N ARG A 145 -17.07 21.30 -2.65
CA ARG A 145 -16.39 21.18 -3.94
C ARG A 145 -17.34 21.24 -5.11
N ILE A 146 -16.90 21.95 -6.13
CA ILE A 146 -17.44 21.84 -7.49
C ILE A 146 -16.72 20.67 -8.16
N HIS A 147 -17.46 19.67 -8.61
CA HIS A 147 -16.91 18.65 -9.49
C HIS A 147 -16.65 19.27 -10.87
N ILE A 148 -15.38 19.53 -11.19
CA ILE A 148 -14.96 19.99 -12.52
C ILE A 148 -14.47 18.78 -13.30
N ASN A 149 -15.21 18.41 -14.36
CA ASN A 149 -14.81 17.33 -15.26
C ASN A 149 -13.38 17.57 -15.78
N GLY A 150 -12.51 16.56 -15.64
CA GLY A 150 -11.13 16.63 -16.13
C GLY A 150 -10.10 17.17 -15.13
N VAL A 151 -10.49 17.55 -13.91
CA VAL A 151 -9.56 17.92 -12.83
C VAL A 151 -9.52 16.80 -11.78
N PRO A 152 -8.33 16.30 -11.39
CA PRO A 152 -8.23 15.29 -10.34
C PRO A 152 -8.85 15.85 -9.05
N GLN A 153 -9.84 15.11 -8.51
CA GLN A 153 -10.49 15.46 -7.25
C GLN A 153 -9.45 15.30 -6.13
N THR A 154 -9.02 16.42 -5.54
CA THR A 154 -8.15 16.39 -4.35
C THR A 154 -9.03 16.34 -3.11
N TYR A 155 -8.65 15.56 -2.11
CA TYR A 155 -9.54 15.26 -0.98
C TYR A 155 -9.70 16.39 0.01
N GLU A 156 -8.78 17.36 0.06
CA GLU A 156 -8.83 18.65 0.74
C GLU A 156 -7.69 19.57 0.20
N VAL A 157 -7.80 20.89 0.37
CA VAL A 157 -6.68 21.82 0.21
C VAL A 157 -6.44 22.47 1.57
N GLY A 158 -5.61 21.85 2.40
CA GLY A 158 -5.49 22.31 3.78
C GLY A 158 -4.89 23.71 3.90
N THR A 159 -5.10 24.27 5.08
CA THR A 159 -4.40 25.46 5.52
C THR A 159 -2.96 25.08 5.86
N ARG A 160 -1.97 25.82 5.33
CA ARG A 160 -0.56 25.65 5.72
C ARG A 160 -0.41 25.83 7.23
N GLN A 161 -0.35 24.74 7.98
CA GLN A 161 0.16 24.79 9.34
C GLN A 161 1.68 24.91 9.24
N ARG A 162 2.21 26.08 9.59
CA ARG A 162 3.66 26.30 9.63
C ARG A 162 4.19 25.58 10.86
N LYS A 163 4.64 24.33 10.70
CA LYS A 163 5.45 23.68 11.74
C LYS A 163 6.78 24.44 11.83
N GLU A 164 7.04 25.01 13.00
CA GLU A 164 8.33 25.58 13.35
C GLU A 164 9.21 24.43 13.84
N PHE A 165 10.27 24.14 13.08
CA PHE A 165 11.21 23.08 13.44
C PHE A 165 12.22 23.63 14.45
N ASN A 166 12.42 22.89 15.54
CA ASN A 166 13.33 23.29 16.61
C ASN A 166 14.80 22.99 16.29
N SER A 167 15.08 22.17 15.26
CA SER A 167 16.43 21.75 14.91
C SER A 167 16.58 21.28 13.44
N PRO A 168 17.76 21.44 12.81
CA PRO A 168 18.10 20.82 11.53
C PRO A 168 18.04 19.29 11.52
N VAL A 169 18.18 18.64 12.68
CA VAL A 169 18.09 17.17 12.80
C VAL A 169 16.63 16.71 12.67
N ASP A 170 15.68 17.43 13.25
CA ASP A 170 14.24 17.12 13.12
C ASP A 170 13.77 17.23 11.67
N ALA A 171 14.34 18.15 10.89
CA ALA A 171 14.06 18.29 9.47
C ALA A 171 14.50 17.08 8.62
N LEU A 172 15.40 16.22 9.13
CA LEU A 172 15.83 15.00 8.44
C LEU A 172 14.85 13.83 8.62
N PHE A 173 14.02 13.87 9.66
CA PHE A 173 13.08 12.81 10.02
C PHE A 173 11.64 13.12 9.61
N ARG A 174 11.46 14.03 8.64
CA ARG A 174 10.12 14.40 8.15
C ARG A 174 9.43 13.21 7.48
N PRO A 175 8.20 12.86 7.89
CA PRO A 175 7.41 11.80 7.25
C PRO A 175 7.28 11.96 5.74
N ILE A 176 7.09 13.18 5.22
CA ILE A 176 6.99 13.38 3.76
C ILE A 176 8.30 13.09 3.01
N ASP A 177 9.44 13.38 3.63
CA ASP A 177 10.76 13.09 3.08
C ASP A 177 11.03 11.58 3.10
N TYR A 178 10.58 10.89 4.16
CA TYR A 178 10.61 9.43 4.25
C TYR A 178 9.80 8.78 3.11
N VAL A 179 8.54 9.18 2.91
CA VAL A 179 7.69 8.66 1.83
C VAL A 179 8.28 8.95 0.45
N TYR A 180 8.79 10.17 0.24
CA TYR A 180 9.46 10.53 -1.00
C TYR A 180 10.68 9.65 -1.28
N ASN A 181 11.53 9.43 -0.28
CA ASN A 181 12.72 8.60 -0.41
C ASN A 181 12.35 7.13 -0.58
N MET A 182 11.33 6.63 0.12
CA MET A 182 10.83 5.27 -0.02
C MET A 182 10.39 4.99 -1.45
N PHE A 183 9.46 5.80 -1.99
CA PHE A 183 8.95 5.61 -3.34
C PHE A 183 9.97 5.96 -4.43
N GLY A 184 10.88 6.89 -4.15
CA GLY A 184 11.98 7.25 -5.05
C GLY A 184 13.03 6.13 -5.16
N LYS A 185 13.42 5.51 -4.04
CA LYS A 185 14.40 4.42 -4.01
C LYS A 185 13.79 3.08 -4.44
N SER A 186 12.52 2.85 -4.12
CA SER A 186 11.80 1.61 -4.38
C SER A 186 10.55 1.87 -5.24
N PRO A 187 10.68 1.93 -6.58
CA PRO A 187 9.54 2.14 -7.47
C PRO A 187 8.50 1.02 -7.36
N ASN A 188 8.90 -0.16 -6.88
CA ASN A 188 7.99 -1.28 -6.64
C ASN A 188 7.01 -0.98 -5.50
N GLN A 189 7.43 -0.30 -4.42
CA GLN A 189 6.51 0.10 -3.35
C GLN A 189 5.45 1.08 -3.86
N LEU A 190 5.84 2.07 -4.67
CA LEU A 190 4.89 2.97 -5.31
C LEU A 190 3.91 2.23 -6.24
N LYS A 191 4.39 1.25 -7.02
CA LYS A 191 3.54 0.41 -7.87
C LYS A 191 2.54 -0.41 -7.06
N LYS A 192 2.96 -0.96 -5.91
CA LYS A 192 2.06 -1.71 -5.01
C LYS A 192 0.94 -0.83 -4.48
N LEU A 193 1.27 0.37 -4.02
CA LEU A 193 0.28 1.31 -3.49
C LEU A 193 -0.69 1.80 -4.59
N LYS A 194 -0.19 2.04 -5.81
CA LYS A 194 -1.05 2.33 -6.97
C LYS A 194 -1.97 1.16 -7.31
N LYS A 195 -1.47 -0.07 -7.28
CA LYS A 195 -2.27 -1.28 -7.50
C LYS A 195 -3.38 -1.45 -6.44
N LEU A 196 -3.10 -1.18 -5.16
CA LEU A 196 -4.14 -1.19 -4.11
C LEU A 196 -5.28 -0.22 -4.41
N LYS A 197 -4.92 0.97 -4.91
CA LYS A 197 -5.88 2.02 -5.27
C LYS A 197 -6.65 1.71 -6.55
N ASP A 198 -6.00 1.11 -7.56
CA ASP A 198 -6.61 0.89 -8.88
C ASP A 198 -7.40 -0.43 -9.00
N ASP A 199 -7.19 -1.42 -8.11
CA ASP A 199 -7.85 -2.73 -8.16
C ASP A 199 -9.21 -2.73 -7.44
N ASP A 200 -10.30 -2.96 -8.17
CA ASP A 200 -11.66 -2.88 -7.63
C ASP A 200 -11.96 -3.88 -6.50
N LYS A 201 -11.33 -5.07 -6.53
CA LYS A 201 -11.48 -6.04 -5.43
C LYS A 201 -10.81 -5.52 -4.18
N LEU A 202 -9.62 -4.95 -4.30
CA LEU A 202 -8.89 -4.40 -3.16
C LEU A 202 -9.57 -3.14 -2.61
N ARG A 203 -10.16 -2.30 -3.46
CA ARG A 203 -10.91 -1.11 -3.03
C ARG A 203 -12.08 -1.46 -2.10
N THR A 204 -12.88 -2.46 -2.46
CA THR A 204 -14.02 -2.89 -1.61
C THR A 204 -13.55 -3.47 -0.27
N MET A 205 -12.40 -4.15 -0.26
CA MET A 205 -11.78 -4.63 0.98
C MET A 205 -11.21 -3.49 1.83
N LEU A 206 -10.70 -2.43 1.21
CA LEU A 206 -10.11 -1.27 1.91
C LEU A 206 -11.17 -0.34 2.50
N ASP A 207 -12.36 -0.25 1.90
CA ASP A 207 -13.47 0.54 2.46
C ASP A 207 -13.97 -0.02 3.80
N THR A 208 -13.76 -1.32 4.04
CA THR A 208 -14.16 -2.04 5.26
C THR A 208 -12.98 -2.39 6.18
N SER A 209 -11.75 -2.16 5.72
CA SER A 209 -10.51 -2.44 6.44
C SER A 209 -10.18 -1.34 7.45
N ASN A 210 -9.35 -1.71 8.43
CA ASN A 210 -8.70 -0.79 9.34
C ASN A 210 -7.41 -0.21 8.73
N ARG A 211 -7.09 1.04 9.10
CA ARG A 211 -5.87 1.83 8.75
C ARG A 211 -4.53 1.12 8.92
N GLU A 212 -4.54 0.01 9.64
CA GLU A 212 -3.39 -0.82 9.96
C GLU A 212 -2.69 -1.35 8.71
N LEU A 213 -3.43 -1.68 7.63
CA LEU A 213 -2.83 -2.13 6.38
C LEU A 213 -2.00 -1.01 5.72
N LEU A 214 -2.52 0.22 5.72
CA LEU A 214 -1.80 1.37 5.17
C LEU A 214 -0.54 1.65 5.97
N MET A 215 -0.64 1.64 7.30
CA MET A 215 0.50 1.77 8.21
C MET A 215 1.56 0.70 7.96
N GLU A 216 1.13 -0.55 7.74
CA GLU A 216 2.01 -1.66 7.41
C GLU A 216 2.72 -1.49 6.07
N TYR A 217 2.00 -1.05 5.03
CA TYR A 217 2.60 -0.80 3.71
C TYR A 217 3.61 0.35 3.72
N LEU A 218 3.32 1.40 4.49
CA LEU A 218 4.18 2.56 4.65
C LEU A 218 5.29 2.31 5.69
N GLY A 219 5.16 1.31 6.55
CA GLY A 219 6.10 1.05 7.64
C GLY A 219 6.15 2.20 8.65
N MET A 220 4.99 2.79 8.96
CA MET A 220 4.86 3.98 9.81
C MET A 220 3.87 3.74 10.95
N THR A 221 4.05 4.45 12.06
CA THR A 221 3.08 4.46 13.17
C THR A 221 1.86 5.31 12.82
N ALA A 222 0.80 5.21 13.62
CA ALA A 222 -0.40 6.03 13.44
C ALA A 222 -0.09 7.52 13.61
N GLU A 223 0.81 7.86 14.55
CA GLU A 223 1.27 9.22 14.80
C GLU A 223 2.04 9.78 13.60
N GLU A 224 2.98 9.00 13.06
CA GLU A 224 3.76 9.39 11.88
C GLU A 224 2.89 9.54 10.63
N LEU A 225 1.87 8.68 10.47
CA LEU A 225 0.89 8.79 9.38
C LEU A 225 0.04 10.05 9.51
N ASN A 226 -0.43 10.37 10.72
CA ASN A 226 -1.17 11.61 10.97
C ASN A 226 -0.28 12.84 10.73
N GLU A 227 0.98 12.78 11.15
CA GLU A 227 1.95 13.84 10.89
C GLU A 227 2.20 14.04 9.39
N LEU A 228 2.41 12.95 8.64
CA LEU A 228 2.53 12.98 7.19
C LEU A 228 1.34 13.70 6.55
N LEU A 229 0.12 13.28 6.87
CA LEU A 229 -1.10 13.84 6.29
C LEU A 229 -1.27 15.32 6.66
N ASN A 230 -0.90 15.71 7.88
CA ASN A 230 -0.87 17.11 8.30
C ASN A 230 0.19 17.93 7.52
N GLU A 231 1.39 17.40 7.28
CA GLU A 231 2.40 18.04 6.42
C GLU A 231 1.90 18.23 4.97
N CYS A 232 1.05 17.30 4.51
CA CYS A 232 0.40 17.35 3.21
C CYS A 232 -0.78 18.33 3.15
N ASN A 233 -1.08 19.04 4.24
CA ASN A 233 -2.24 19.91 4.41
C ASN A 233 -3.57 19.16 4.29
N TYR A 234 -3.74 18.06 5.02
CA TYR A 234 -5.06 17.50 5.31
C TYR A 234 -5.50 17.90 6.72
N SER A 235 -6.80 17.99 6.95
CA SER A 235 -7.41 18.36 8.23
C SER A 235 -7.50 17.17 9.16
N ASP A 236 -7.47 17.42 10.48
CA ASP A 236 -7.69 16.36 11.47
C ASP A 236 -9.04 15.67 11.30
N TYR A 237 -10.05 16.38 10.79
CA TYR A 237 -11.36 15.80 10.48
C TYR A 237 -11.22 14.75 9.38
N PHE A 238 -10.61 15.09 8.24
CA PHE A 238 -10.36 14.13 7.16
C PHE A 238 -9.49 12.98 7.62
N ILE A 239 -8.40 13.24 8.33
CA ILE A 239 -7.52 12.20 8.87
C ILE A 239 -8.30 11.23 9.75
N LYS A 240 -9.32 11.69 10.49
CA LYS A 240 -10.17 10.85 11.35
C LYS A 240 -11.36 10.20 10.63
N SER A 241 -11.94 10.82 9.61
CA SER A 241 -13.14 10.31 8.94
C SER A 241 -12.88 9.58 7.62
N ALA A 242 -11.70 9.75 7.03
CA ALA A 242 -11.39 9.20 5.71
C ALA A 242 -11.30 7.67 5.73
N SER A 243 -11.75 7.05 4.63
CA SER A 243 -11.52 5.62 4.39
C SER A 243 -10.06 5.35 4.05
N ASP A 244 -9.61 4.10 4.23
CA ASP A 244 -8.24 3.71 3.91
C ASP A 244 -7.88 4.01 2.44
N LEU A 245 -8.84 3.83 1.53
CA LEU A 245 -8.69 4.19 0.12
C LEU A 245 -8.43 5.69 -0.05
N GLN A 246 -9.20 6.55 0.61
CA GLN A 246 -9.01 8.00 0.56
C GLN A 246 -7.65 8.41 1.13
N LEU A 247 -7.20 7.76 2.21
CA LEU A 247 -5.87 7.98 2.77
C LEU A 247 -4.76 7.56 1.81
N ILE A 248 -4.90 6.43 1.11
CA ILE A 248 -3.96 5.99 0.06
C ILE A 248 -3.86 7.04 -1.05
N GLU A 249 -5.00 7.55 -1.53
CA GLU A 249 -5.05 8.58 -2.57
C GLU A 249 -4.41 9.89 -2.10
N ALA A 250 -4.66 10.27 -0.84
CA ALA A 250 -4.06 11.43 -0.20
C ALA A 250 -2.53 11.34 -0.13
N VAL A 251 -1.99 10.19 0.29
CA VAL A 251 -0.54 9.92 0.35
C VAL A 251 0.09 9.93 -1.04
N LEU A 252 -0.55 9.30 -2.03
CA LEU A 252 -0.07 9.29 -3.41
C LEU A 252 -0.01 10.70 -4.01
N LEU A 253 -1.05 11.50 -3.79
CA LEU A 253 -1.10 12.88 -4.22
C LEU A 253 -0.01 13.72 -3.54
N CYS A 254 0.16 13.54 -2.23
CA CYS A 254 1.17 14.25 -1.48
C CYS A 254 2.59 13.93 -1.95
N TYR A 255 2.88 12.66 -2.25
CA TYR A 255 4.14 12.25 -2.84
C TYR A 255 4.42 12.93 -4.18
N GLU A 256 3.47 12.95 -5.13
CA GLU A 256 3.68 13.56 -6.45
C GLU A 256 3.87 15.08 -6.31
N ASN A 257 3.13 15.75 -5.42
CA ASN A 257 3.31 17.17 -5.12
C ASN A 257 4.70 17.46 -4.54
N HIS A 258 5.12 16.73 -3.51
CA HIS A 258 6.44 16.91 -2.88
C HIS A 258 7.59 16.61 -3.83
N LYS A 259 7.46 15.58 -4.66
CA LYS A 259 8.41 15.24 -5.71
C LYS A 259 8.55 16.36 -6.74
N ALA A 260 7.46 16.99 -7.14
CA ALA A 260 7.50 18.09 -8.10
C ALA A 260 8.15 19.35 -7.52
N ILE A 261 7.90 19.64 -6.24
CA ILE A 261 8.60 20.70 -5.49
C ILE A 261 10.11 20.43 -5.44
N LYS A 262 10.53 19.21 -5.06
CA LYS A 262 11.96 18.84 -4.97
C LYS A 262 12.68 18.85 -6.31
N LYS A 263 12.00 18.53 -7.41
CA LYS A 263 12.59 18.52 -8.76
C LYS A 263 12.57 19.90 -9.43
N GLY A 264 12.03 20.93 -8.78
CA GLY A 264 12.09 22.31 -9.28
C GLY A 264 11.12 22.61 -10.42
N SER A 265 10.09 21.81 -10.67
CA SER A 265 8.94 22.23 -11.49
C SER A 265 7.70 21.33 -11.33
N THR A 266 6.55 21.98 -11.21
CA THR A 266 5.25 21.47 -11.67
C THR A 266 4.89 22.28 -12.91
N ILE A 267 4.91 21.68 -14.08
CA ILE A 267 4.01 21.85 -15.23
C ILE A 267 4.53 20.84 -16.26
N LYS A 268 3.69 19.86 -16.65
CA LYS A 268 3.89 19.22 -17.95
C LYS A 268 3.47 20.27 -18.98
N GLU A 269 4.44 20.84 -19.69
CA GLU A 269 4.15 21.46 -20.98
C GLU A 269 4.17 20.37 -22.06
N LYS A 270 3.14 20.45 -22.91
CA LYS A 270 2.72 19.62 -24.06
C LYS A 270 2.02 18.30 -23.77
#